data_AF-A0A938SF67-F1
#
_entry.id   AF-A0A938SF67-F1
#
_cell.length_a   1.000
_cell.length_b   1.000
_cell.length_c   1.000
_cell.angle_alpha   90.00
_cell.angle_beta   90.00
_cell.angle_gamma   90.00
#
_symmetry.space_group_name_H-M   'P 1'
#
loop_
_entity.id
_entity.type
_entity.pdbx_description
1 polymer ?
#
loop_
_entity_poly.entity_id
_entity_poly.type
_entity_poly.pdbx_seq_one_letter_code
_entity_poly.pdbx_strand_id
1 'polypeptide(L)'
;MPFEVTGKALVLSAKRPKAWQIPVGGRVAALHFLHCTTRPPKVIDHLYDRNNEMPKLVGRYTVHYEDGSRESLRLTYRGNITDWNSKLGAGECDVAWQGQRPDGALVTLAAWEWLNPQPDKRIAAIDAVRSSDQVNLVLLAVTAKE
;
A
#
# COMPACT_ATOMS: atom_id res chain seq x y z
N MET A 1 18.85 -0.71 -3.15
CA MET A 1 18.69 0.22 -4.27
C MET A 1 17.89 1.40 -3.75
N PRO A 2 18.38 2.66 -3.71
CA PRO A 2 17.54 3.78 -3.34
C PRO A 2 16.80 4.22 -4.61
N PHE A 3 15.50 4.01 -4.67
CA PHE A 3 14.70 4.48 -5.79
C PHE A 3 14.54 6.00 -5.72
N GLU A 4 14.49 6.66 -6.87
CA GLU A 4 14.25 8.08 -6.99
C GLU A 4 12.72 8.33 -7.04
N VAL A 5 12.18 9.13 -6.11
CA VAL A 5 10.75 9.50 -6.12
C VAL A 5 10.56 10.65 -7.11
N THR A 6 10.35 10.32 -8.38
CA THR A 6 10.22 11.29 -9.48
C THR A 6 8.79 11.79 -9.74
N GLY A 7 7.82 11.39 -8.91
CA GLY A 7 6.40 11.69 -9.14
C GLY A 7 5.69 12.28 -7.93
N LYS A 8 4.79 13.24 -8.19
CA LYS A 8 3.89 13.91 -7.23
C LYS A 8 3.40 12.94 -6.14
N ALA A 9 3.87 13.11 -4.91
CA ALA A 9 3.33 12.39 -3.76
C ALA A 9 1.88 12.84 -3.52
N LEU A 10 0.92 11.98 -3.81
CA LEU A 10 -0.48 12.20 -3.49
C LEU A 10 -0.78 11.44 -2.20
N VAL A 11 -0.82 12.15 -1.07
CA VAL A 11 -1.21 11.57 0.21
C VAL A 11 -2.73 11.43 0.23
N LEU A 12 -3.22 10.20 0.05
CA LEU A 12 -4.63 9.87 0.18
C LEU A 12 -4.90 9.27 1.56
N SER A 13 -5.56 10.05 2.43
CA SER A 13 -6.12 9.57 3.70
C SER A 13 -7.63 9.55 3.59
N ALA A 14 -8.22 8.36 3.44
CA ALA A 14 -9.66 8.21 3.27
C ALA A 14 -10.31 7.61 4.52
N LYS A 15 -11.06 8.43 5.27
CA LYS A 15 -11.91 7.96 6.38
C LYS A 15 -13.11 7.12 5.88
N ARG A 16 -13.48 7.21 4.59
CA ARG A 16 -14.60 6.49 3.96
C ARG A 16 -14.10 5.67 2.75
N PRO A 17 -14.77 4.57 2.37
CA PRO A 17 -14.42 3.81 1.17
C PRO A 17 -14.79 4.60 -0.08
N LYS A 18 -13.94 5.55 -0.48
CA LYS A 18 -14.05 6.24 -1.75
C LYS A 18 -12.97 5.69 -2.66
N ALA A 19 -13.38 5.18 -3.83
CA ALA A 19 -12.46 4.82 -4.90
C ALA A 19 -11.85 6.10 -5.47
N TRP A 20 -10.52 6.13 -5.58
CA TRP A 20 -9.77 7.24 -6.12
C TRP A 20 -9.14 6.79 -7.42
N GLN A 21 -9.56 7.35 -8.56
CA GLN A 21 -8.98 7.01 -9.85
C GLN A 21 -7.64 7.72 -10.03
N ILE A 22 -6.56 7.07 -9.58
CA ILE A 22 -5.20 7.55 -9.77
C ILE A 22 -4.78 7.19 -11.20
N PRO A 23 -4.61 8.18 -12.11
CA PRO A 23 -4.21 7.88 -13.48
C PRO A 23 -2.77 7.33 -13.48
N VAL A 24 -2.54 6.27 -14.25
CA VAL A 24 -1.20 5.71 -14.48
C VAL A 24 -0.76 6.03 -15.90
N GLY A 25 -1.55 5.61 -16.89
CA GLY A 25 -1.34 5.94 -18.29
C GLY A 25 -0.08 5.30 -18.88
N GLY A 26 -0.16 4.02 -19.25
CA GLY A 26 0.96 3.37 -19.95
C GLY A 26 0.94 1.85 -19.85
N ARG A 27 1.85 1.23 -20.59
CA ARG A 27 2.24 -0.19 -20.41
C ARG A 27 3.34 -0.22 -19.37
N VAL A 28 3.17 -1.03 -18.34
CA VAL A 28 4.10 -1.07 -17.20
C VAL A 28 4.34 -2.52 -16.81
N ALA A 29 5.58 -2.89 -16.55
CA ALA A 29 5.95 -4.21 -16.08
C ALA A 29 5.59 -4.40 -14.59
N ALA A 30 5.68 -3.34 -13.79
CA ALA A 30 5.35 -3.39 -12.37
C ALA A 30 4.89 -2.04 -11.81
N LEU A 31 4.19 -2.08 -10.68
CA LEU A 31 3.83 -0.92 -9.88
C LEU A 31 4.44 -1.05 -8.49
N HIS A 32 5.07 0.02 -7.99
CA HIS A 32 5.57 0.09 -6.62
C HIS A 32 4.67 1.01 -5.81
N PHE A 33 4.14 0.51 -4.70
CA PHE A 33 3.24 1.23 -3.82
C PHE A 33 3.98 1.63 -2.54
N LEU A 34 4.21 2.93 -2.33
CA LEU A 34 4.69 3.47 -1.06
C LEU A 34 3.49 3.76 -0.17
N HIS A 35 3.21 2.87 0.76
CA HIS A 35 1.99 2.90 1.55
C HIS A 35 2.20 2.42 2.99
N CYS A 36 1.23 2.71 3.84
CA CYS A 36 1.18 2.21 5.20
C CYS A 36 -0.26 2.24 5.72
N THR A 37 -0.44 1.77 6.95
CA THR A 37 -1.69 1.98 7.69
C THR A 37 -1.48 2.89 8.88
N THR A 38 -2.58 3.41 9.44
CA THR A 38 -2.55 3.86 10.83
C THR A 38 -2.22 2.67 11.75
N ARG A 39 -1.69 2.95 12.94
CA ARG A 39 -1.47 1.93 13.95
C ARG A 39 -2.82 1.35 14.38
N PRO A 40 -2.99 0.01 14.42
CA PRO A 40 -4.21 -0.59 14.94
C PRO A 40 -4.39 -0.29 16.44
N PRO A 41 -5.63 -0.29 16.95
CA PRO A 41 -5.93 0.05 18.34
C PRO A 41 -5.31 -0.93 19.35
N LYS A 42 -5.17 -2.19 18.94
CA LYS A 42 -4.39 -3.20 19.64
C LYS A 42 -3.26 -3.63 18.71
N VAL A 43 -2.08 -3.87 19.25
CA VAL A 43 -0.97 -4.53 18.55
C VAL A 43 -0.67 -5.79 19.34
N ILE A 44 -0.81 -6.95 18.72
CA ILE A 44 -0.41 -8.22 19.32
C ILE A 44 0.97 -8.58 18.77
N ASP A 45 1.93 -8.77 19.68
CA ASP A 45 3.29 -9.23 19.36
C ASP A 45 3.42 -10.76 19.38
N HIS A 46 2.40 -11.47 19.87
CA HIS A 46 2.34 -12.92 19.74
C HIS A 46 2.13 -13.34 18.29
N LEU A 47 2.89 -14.35 17.86
CA LEU A 47 2.87 -14.90 16.49
C LEU A 47 1.46 -15.38 16.07
N TYR A 48 0.60 -15.71 17.04
CA TYR A 48 -0.75 -16.21 16.82
C TYR A 48 -1.79 -15.20 17.31
N ASP A 49 -2.42 -14.49 16.37
CA ASP A 49 -3.62 -13.70 16.63
C ASP A 49 -4.86 -14.61 16.73
N ARG A 50 -4.93 -15.40 17.81
CA ARG A 50 -6.03 -16.38 18.02
C ARG A 50 -7.41 -15.70 18.11
N ASN A 51 -7.44 -14.47 18.61
CA ASN A 51 -8.67 -13.73 18.84
C ASN A 51 -9.03 -12.83 17.65
N ASN A 52 -8.26 -12.86 16.56
CA ASN A 52 -8.49 -12.07 15.37
C ASN A 52 -8.57 -10.55 15.67
N GLU A 53 -7.73 -10.07 16.59
CA GLU A 53 -7.72 -8.66 16.99
C GLU A 53 -6.95 -7.79 15.98
N MET A 54 -6.06 -8.38 15.17
CA MET A 54 -5.35 -7.66 14.11
C MET A 54 -6.23 -7.56 12.84
N PRO A 55 -6.14 -6.44 12.11
CA PRO A 55 -6.86 -6.29 10.85
C PRO A 55 -6.30 -7.27 9.82
N LYS A 56 -7.03 -8.33 9.45
CA LYS A 56 -6.54 -9.25 8.42
C LYS A 56 -6.49 -8.58 7.04
N LEU A 57 -7.59 -8.00 6.61
CA LEU A 57 -7.74 -7.33 5.31
C LEU A 57 -7.85 -5.82 5.52
N VAL A 58 -6.82 -5.08 5.13
CA VAL A 58 -6.79 -3.61 5.21
C VAL A 58 -7.65 -2.99 4.12
N GLY A 59 -7.52 -3.51 2.90
CA GLY A 59 -8.12 -2.91 1.71
C GLY A 59 -7.78 -3.66 0.43
N ARG A 60 -7.97 -3.00 -0.70
CA ARG A 60 -7.52 -3.46 -2.01
C ARG A 60 -7.07 -2.30 -2.88
N TYR A 61 -6.14 -2.58 -3.80
CA TYR A 61 -6.01 -1.81 -5.02
C TYR A 61 -6.78 -2.49 -6.15
N THR A 62 -7.38 -1.71 -7.04
CA THR A 62 -7.98 -2.22 -8.28
C THR A 62 -7.32 -1.53 -9.44
N VAL A 63 -6.59 -2.29 -10.24
CA VAL A 63 -5.97 -1.82 -11.47
C VAL A 63 -7.00 -1.94 -12.59
N HIS A 64 -7.23 -0.85 -13.32
CA HIS A 64 -8.12 -0.81 -14.47
C HIS A 64 -7.29 -0.67 -15.74
N TYR A 65 -7.47 -1.59 -16.68
CA TYR A 65 -6.87 -1.48 -18.01
C TYR A 65 -7.79 -0.73 -18.97
N GLU A 66 -7.22 -0.20 -20.04
CA GLU A 66 -7.98 0.51 -21.08
C GLU A 66 -9.00 -0.39 -21.81
N ASP A 67 -8.77 -1.70 -21.86
CA ASP A 67 -9.69 -2.67 -22.46
C ASP A 67 -10.90 -3.02 -21.56
N GLY A 68 -10.98 -2.40 -20.38
CA GLY A 68 -12.03 -2.62 -19.38
C GLY A 68 -11.79 -3.81 -18.45
N SER A 69 -10.74 -4.61 -18.67
CA SER A 69 -10.34 -5.65 -17.72
C SER A 69 -9.76 -5.04 -16.43
N ARG A 70 -9.74 -5.83 -15.36
CA ARG A 70 -9.33 -5.37 -14.02
C ARG A 70 -8.54 -6.43 -13.27
N GLU A 71 -7.60 -5.97 -12.45
CA GLU A 71 -6.90 -6.80 -11.47
C GLU A 71 -7.15 -6.28 -10.06
N SER A 72 -7.39 -7.19 -9.10
CA SER A 72 -7.70 -6.84 -7.71
C SER A 72 -6.60 -7.34 -6.78
N LEU A 73 -5.87 -6.38 -6.20
CA LEU A 73 -4.73 -6.63 -5.33
C LEU A 73 -5.20 -6.50 -3.88
N ARG A 74 -5.18 -7.59 -3.11
CA ARG A 74 -5.57 -7.57 -1.69
C ARG A 74 -4.45 -6.98 -0.84
N LEU A 75 -4.81 -6.11 0.10
CA LEU A 75 -3.88 -5.55 1.08
C LEU A 75 -4.06 -6.27 2.42
N THR A 76 -3.11 -7.11 2.77
CA THR A 76 -3.11 -7.94 3.98
C THR A 76 -2.14 -7.35 4.98
N TYR A 77 -2.63 -7.05 6.19
CA TYR A 77 -1.78 -6.46 7.23
C TYR A 77 -0.64 -7.40 7.61
N ARG A 78 0.57 -6.84 7.76
CA ARG A 78 1.86 -7.54 7.93
C ARG A 78 2.27 -8.47 6.77
N GLY A 79 1.40 -8.71 5.79
CA GLY A 79 1.75 -9.36 4.53
C GLY A 79 2.41 -8.36 3.59
N ASN A 80 1.59 -7.56 2.90
CA ASN A 80 2.04 -6.57 1.92
C ASN A 80 1.72 -5.13 2.29
N ILE A 81 1.28 -4.88 3.53
CA ILE A 81 1.16 -3.53 4.09
C ILE A 81 1.23 -3.61 5.62
N THR A 82 1.77 -2.59 6.29
CA THR A 82 1.79 -2.53 7.76
C THR A 82 1.65 -1.09 8.26
N ASP A 83 1.60 -0.89 9.57
CA ASP A 83 1.48 0.43 10.16
C ASP A 83 2.74 1.28 9.97
N TRP A 84 2.52 2.60 9.93
CA TRP A 84 3.56 3.62 9.70
C TRP A 84 4.73 3.58 10.70
N ASN A 85 4.62 2.86 11.81
CA ASN A 85 5.65 2.76 12.84
C ASN A 85 6.16 1.33 13.06
N SER A 86 5.98 0.44 12.07
CA SER A 86 6.55 -0.92 12.10
C SER A 86 8.07 -0.87 12.02
N LYS A 87 8.76 -1.69 12.82
CA LYS A 87 10.23 -1.74 12.84
C LYS A 87 10.84 -2.38 11.59
N LEU A 88 10.16 -3.38 11.03
CA LEU A 88 10.69 -4.22 9.94
C LEU A 88 9.96 -3.99 8.60
N GLY A 89 8.89 -3.20 8.58
CA GLY A 89 7.98 -3.17 7.44
C GLY A 89 7.04 -4.38 7.42
N ALA A 90 6.36 -4.60 6.30
CA ALA A 90 5.55 -5.79 6.07
C ALA A 90 6.38 -6.87 5.36
N GLY A 91 6.02 -8.14 5.48
CA GLY A 91 6.85 -9.26 5.01
C GLY A 91 7.16 -9.27 3.50
N GLU A 92 6.27 -8.72 2.68
CA GLU A 92 6.40 -8.63 1.22
C GLU A 92 6.91 -7.26 0.76
N CYS A 93 7.34 -6.38 1.67
CA CYS A 93 7.73 -5.02 1.34
C CYS A 93 9.21 -4.76 1.62
N ASP A 94 9.80 -3.88 0.82
CA ASP A 94 11.11 -3.31 1.11
C ASP A 94 10.97 -2.03 1.92
N VAL A 95 11.80 -1.87 2.96
CA VAL A 95 11.86 -0.61 3.72
C VAL A 95 12.49 0.47 2.84
N ALA A 96 11.67 1.44 2.47
CA ALA A 96 12.05 2.55 1.61
C ALA A 96 12.75 3.67 2.38
N TRP A 97 12.24 3.98 3.56
CA TRP A 97 12.73 5.06 4.40
C TRP A 97 12.36 4.83 5.86
N GLN A 98 13.26 5.20 6.77
CA GLN A 98 13.00 5.26 8.20
C GLN A 98 13.46 6.59 8.77
N GLY A 99 12.71 7.08 9.76
CA GLY A 99 13.05 8.28 10.51
C GLY A 99 12.41 8.25 11.89
N GLN A 100 12.59 9.34 12.63
CA GLN A 100 12.03 9.49 13.97
C GLN A 100 11.31 10.83 14.07
N ARG A 101 10.16 10.82 14.74
CA ARG A 101 9.48 12.05 15.15
C ARG A 101 10.22 12.69 16.33
N PRO A 102 9.97 13.99 16.62
CA PRO A 102 10.59 14.67 17.75
C PRO A 102 10.34 14.00 19.12
N ASP A 103 9.26 13.24 19.25
CA ASP A 103 8.93 12.46 20.47
C ASP A 103 9.58 11.06 20.50
N GLY A 104 10.49 10.77 19.56
CA GLY A 104 11.21 9.49 19.47
C GLY A 104 10.43 8.38 18.79
N ALA A 105 9.20 8.62 18.32
CA ALA A 105 8.43 7.59 17.62
C ALA A 105 9.07 7.27 16.25
N LEU A 106 9.33 5.98 16.00
CA LEU A 106 9.78 5.49 14.70
C LEU A 106 8.72 5.75 13.63
N VAL A 107 9.17 6.23 12.46
CA VAL A 107 8.39 6.27 11.23
C VAL A 107 9.09 5.38 10.22
N THR A 108 8.34 4.47 9.62
CA THR A 108 8.78 3.56 8.57
C THR A 108 7.84 3.69 7.38
N LEU A 109 8.42 3.96 6.22
CA LEU A 109 7.74 3.87 4.93
C LEU A 109 8.29 2.65 4.20
N ALA A 110 7.39 1.79 3.72
CA ALA A 110 7.75 0.58 3.00
C ALA A 110 7.08 0.58 1.62
N ALA A 111 7.78 0.03 0.64
CA ALA A 111 7.31 -0.11 -0.73
C ALA A 111 6.96 -1.57 -1.01
N TRP A 112 5.79 -1.81 -1.58
CA TRP A 112 5.38 -3.11 -2.10
C TRP A 112 5.43 -3.10 -3.63
N GLU A 113 6.13 -4.06 -4.23
CA GLU A 113 6.12 -4.26 -5.69
C GLU A 113 4.99 -5.22 -6.08
N TRP A 114 4.16 -4.78 -7.01
CA TRP A 114 3.22 -5.64 -7.71
C TRP A 114 3.68 -5.82 -9.16
N LEU A 115 3.93 -7.07 -9.54
CA LEU A 115 4.22 -7.42 -10.93
C LEU A 115 2.92 -7.43 -11.73
N ASN A 116 2.91 -6.71 -12.84
CA ASN A 116 1.77 -6.67 -13.73
C ASN A 116 1.68 -8.01 -14.49
N PRO A 117 0.59 -8.79 -14.32
CA PRO A 117 0.41 -10.05 -15.06
C PRO A 117 0.19 -9.82 -16.55
N GLN A 118 -0.12 -8.59 -16.98
CA GLN A 118 -0.48 -8.21 -18.34
C GLN A 118 0.32 -6.96 -18.76
N PRO A 119 1.66 -7.03 -18.87
CA PRO A 119 2.53 -5.87 -19.13
C PRO A 119 2.28 -5.22 -20.50
N ASP A 120 1.79 -5.98 -21.48
CA ASP A 120 1.46 -5.47 -22.82
C ASP A 120 0.19 -4.62 -22.84
N LYS A 121 -0.63 -4.70 -21.80
CA LYS A 121 -1.86 -3.92 -21.69
C LYS A 121 -1.61 -2.58 -21.02
N ARG A 122 -2.26 -1.55 -21.55
CA ARG A 122 -2.21 -0.21 -20.96
C ARG A 122 -3.07 -0.16 -19.70
N ILE A 123 -2.47 0.25 -18.60
CA ILE A 123 -3.18 0.59 -17.36
C ILE A 123 -3.72 2.01 -17.50
N ALA A 124 -5.04 2.16 -17.33
CA ALA A 124 -5.72 3.44 -17.33
C ALA A 124 -5.60 4.12 -15.96
N ALA A 125 -6.00 3.43 -14.89
CA ALA A 125 -6.04 3.98 -13.54
C ALA A 125 -5.97 2.89 -12.46
N ILE A 126 -5.68 3.32 -11.23
CA ILE A 126 -5.74 2.48 -10.03
C ILE A 126 -6.74 3.10 -9.06
N ASP A 127 -7.61 2.28 -8.49
CA ASP A 127 -8.42 2.64 -7.32
C ASP A 127 -7.83 2.08 -6.04
N ALA A 128 -7.88 2.86 -4.96
CA ALA A 128 -7.60 2.42 -3.60
C ALA A 128 -8.89 2.36 -2.77
N VAL A 129 -9.19 1.20 -2.19
CA VAL A 129 -10.40 1.01 -1.37
C VAL A 129 -10.04 0.40 -0.03
N ARG A 130 -10.43 1.08 1.06
CA ARG A 130 -10.32 0.57 2.43
C ARG A 130 -11.41 -0.47 2.71
N SER A 131 -11.02 -1.57 3.35
CA SER A 131 -11.94 -2.65 3.77
C SER A 131 -11.99 -2.86 5.28
N SER A 132 -10.94 -2.48 6.02
CA SER A 132 -10.90 -2.57 7.49
C SER A 132 -11.51 -1.33 8.13
N ASP A 133 -12.24 -1.48 9.23
CA ASP A 133 -12.67 -0.41 10.14
C ASP A 133 -11.64 -0.08 11.23
N GLN A 134 -10.70 -0.99 11.52
CA GLN A 134 -9.69 -0.88 12.58
C GLN A 134 -8.51 0.02 12.22
N VAL A 135 -8.18 0.13 10.92
CA VAL A 135 -7.06 0.94 10.43
C VAL A 135 -7.45 1.73 9.18
N ASN A 136 -6.82 2.87 8.96
CA ASN A 136 -6.92 3.61 7.71
C ASN A 136 -5.79 3.20 6.76
N LEU A 137 -6.12 3.02 5.49
CA LEU A 137 -5.16 2.87 4.40
C LEU A 137 -4.58 4.25 4.05
N VAL A 138 -3.27 4.34 3.97
CA VAL A 138 -2.54 5.54 3.56
C VAL A 138 -1.65 5.18 2.37
N LEU A 139 -1.92 5.76 1.21
CA LEU A 139 -1.04 5.70 0.04
C LEU A 139 -0.32 7.05 -0.06
N LEU A 140 1.01 7.03 -0.06
CA LEU A 140 1.84 8.23 -0.16
C LEU A 140 2.30 8.47 -1.59
N ALA A 141 2.70 7.40 -2.28
CA ALA A 141 3.13 7.45 -3.67
C ALA A 141 2.91 6.11 -4.37
N VAL A 142 2.79 6.17 -5.70
CA VAL A 142 2.85 5.02 -6.59
C VAL A 142 3.77 5.39 -7.75
N THR A 143 4.62 4.45 -8.16
CA THR A 143 5.45 4.61 -9.35
C THR A 143 5.37 3.37 -10.24
N ALA A 144 5.53 3.57 -11.54
CA ALA A 144 5.57 2.51 -12.52
C ALA A 144 7.02 2.15 -12.86
N LYS A 145 7.23 0.87 -13.16
CA LYS A 145 8.44 0.35 -13.79
C LYS A 145 8.07 -0.08 -15.20
N GLU A 146 8.80 0.42 -16.18
CA GLU A 146 8.67 0.05 -17.59
C GLU A 146 9.15 -1.37 -17.84
#